data_AF-A0A7V9PZ18-F1
#
_entry.id   AF-A0A7V9PZ18-F1
#
_cell.length_a   1.000
_cell.length_b   1.000
_cell.length_c   1.000
_cell.angle_alpha   90.00
_cell.angle_beta   90.00
_cell.angle_gamma   90.00
#
_symmetry.space_group_name_H-M   'P 1'
#
loop_
_entity.id
_entity.type
_entity.pdbx_description
1 polymer ?
#
loop_
_entity_poly.entity_id
_entity_poly.type
_entity_poly.pdbx_seq_one_letter_code
_entity_poly.pdbx_strand_id
1 'polypeptide(L)' 'MRVPLSWLRDYVVLEMPVDDLASRLDVSTAVVAGIERRGVSDEDGNLGLFRVGKVLEAGKHPNADRLQLCV' A
#
# COMPACT_ATOMS: atom_id res chain seq x y z
N MET A 1 1.50 2.40 -16.81
CA MET A 1 1.71 1.03 -16.30
C MET A 1 2.10 1.13 -14.83
N ARG A 2 1.67 0.22 -13.95
CA ARG A 2 2.04 0.20 -12.53
C ARG A 2 2.61 -1.18 -12.20
N VAL A 3 3.73 -1.22 -11.47
CA VAL A 3 4.45 -2.45 -11.15
C VAL A 3 4.76 -2.46 -9.65
N PRO A 4 4.40 -3.51 -8.89
CA PRO A 4 4.81 -3.64 -7.50
C PRO A 4 6.32 -3.91 -7.40
N LEU A 5 7.00 -3.17 -6.51
CA LEU A 5 8.44 -3.38 -6.29
C LEU A 5 8.75 -4.78 -5.72
N SER A 6 7.84 -5.34 -4.92
CA SER A 6 7.97 -6.71 -4.41
C SER A 6 8.01 -7.73 -5.54
N TRP A 7 7.11 -7.60 -6.53
CA TRP A 7 7.09 -8.47 -7.70
C TRP A 7 8.36 -8.31 -8.55
N LEU A 8 8.86 -7.07 -8.75
CA LEU A 8 10.08 -6.84 -9.52
C LEU A 8 11.32 -7.51 -8.89
N ARG A 9 11.38 -7.53 -7.55
CA ARG A 9 12.47 -8.18 -6.80
C ARG A 9 12.52 -9.70 -6.97
N ASP A 10 11.42 -10.33 -7.38
CA ASP A 10 11.38 -11.77 -7.66
C ASP A 10 12.17 -12.12 -8.94
N TYR A 11 12.44 -11.14 -9.81
CA TYR A 11 13.12 -11.34 -11.09
C TYR A 11 14.52 -10.74 -11.15
N VAL A 12 14.76 -9.64 -10.43
CA VAL A 12 16.03 -8.92 -10.45
C VAL A 12 16.40 -8.45 -9.04
N VAL A 13 17.67 -8.62 -8.68
CA VAL A 13 18.23 -8.10 -7.43
C VAL A 13 18.34 -6.57 -7.53
N LEU A 14 17.79 -5.87 -6.54
CA LEU A 14 17.79 -4.41 -6.46
C LEU A 14 18.75 -3.96 -5.35
N GLU A 15 19.96 -3.57 -5.74
CA GLU A 15 21.04 -3.13 -4.83
C GLU A 15 21.12 -1.60 -4.69
N MET A 16 20.03 -0.88 -4.99
CA MET A 16 19.96 0.57 -4.86
C MET A 16 18.66 1.04 -4.19
N PRO A 17 18.65 2.28 -3.63
CA PRO A 17 17.43 2.95 -3.23
C PRO A 17 16.37 3.00 -4.35
N VAL A 18 15.09 3.02 -3.97
CA VAL A 18 13.97 3.02 -4.93
C VAL A 18 13.94 4.27 -5.79
N ASP A 19 14.32 5.42 -5.23
CA ASP A 19 14.38 6.68 -5.96
C ASP A 19 15.47 6.64 -7.05
N ASP A 20 16.64 6.06 -6.76
CA ASP A 20 17.71 5.85 -7.74
C ASP A 20 17.28 4.90 -8.87
N LEU A 21 16.58 3.81 -8.52
CA LEU A 21 16.01 2.89 -9.49
C LEU A 21 15.03 3.61 -10.42
N ALA A 22 14.15 4.45 -9.86
CA ALA A 22 13.18 5.22 -10.63
C ALA A 22 13.87 6.18 -11.61
N SER A 23 14.88 6.94 -11.17
CA SER A 23 15.65 7.81 -12.07
C SER A 23 16.33 7.05 -13.20
N ARG A 24 16.87 5.86 -12.93
CA ARG A 24 17.48 5.03 -13.99
C ARG A 24 16.45 4.52 -14.99
N LEU A 25 15.29 4.07 -14.52
CA LEU A 25 14.21 3.61 -15.41
C LEU A 25 13.68 4.75 -16.28
N ASP A 26 13.52 5.94 -15.70
CA ASP A 26 13.03 7.15 -16.37
C ASP A 26 13.90 7.52 -17.58
N VAL A 27 15.22 7.45 -17.43
CA VAL A 27 16.18 7.78 -18.49
C VAL A 27 16.38 6.64 -19.49
N SER A 28 16.38 5.38 -19.03
CA SER A 28 16.84 4.25 -19.86
C SER A 28 15.74 3.50 -20.60
N THR A 29 14.54 3.42 -20.02
CA THR A 29 13.55 2.42 -20.45
C THR A 29 12.16 3.04 -20.62
N ALA A 30 11.63 3.66 -19.57
CA ALA A 30 10.29 4.21 -19.56
C ALA A 30 10.16 5.28 -18.48
N VAL A 31 9.50 6.39 -18.85
CA VAL A 31 9.25 7.52 -17.95
C VAL A 31 8.52 7.06 -16.69
N VAL A 32 9.06 7.41 -15.52
CA VAL A 32 8.49 7.10 -14.21
C VAL A 32 7.68 8.30 -13.74
N ALA A 33 6.36 8.22 -13.92
CA ALA A 33 5.44 9.28 -13.51
C ALA A 33 5.37 9.49 -11.98
N GLY A 34 5.75 8.50 -11.18
CA GLY A 34 5.78 8.61 -9.72
C GLY A 34 5.93 7.28 -9.00
N ILE A 35 6.25 7.37 -7.70
CA ILE A 35 6.36 6.24 -6.78
C ILE A 35 5.24 6.35 -5.75
N GLU A 36 4.42 5.30 -5.65
CA GLU A 36 3.34 5.24 -4.67
C GLU A 36 3.69 4.25 -3.56
N ARG A 37 3.83 4.76 -2.34
CA ARG A 37 4.03 3.95 -1.14
C ARG A 37 2.68 3.42 -0.68
N ARG A 38 2.56 2.09 -0.57
CA ARG A 38 1.34 1.42 -0.09
C ARG A 38 1.47 1.04 1.38
N GLY A 39 0.37 1.14 2.10
CA GLY A 39 0.30 0.85 3.53
C GLY A 39 0.04 2.10 4.35
N VAL A 40 -0.10 1.91 5.66
CA VAL A 40 -0.22 3.03 6.59
C VAL A 40 1.17 3.57 6.89
N SER A 41 1.32 4.90 6.96
CA SER A 41 2.56 5.50 7.42
C SER A 41 2.89 5.00 8.82
N ASP A 42 4.11 4.52 9.04
CA ASP A 42 4.56 4.14 10.38
C ASP A 42 5.00 5.38 11.16
N GLU A 43 4.00 6.15 11.60
CA GLU A 43 4.15 7.38 12.36
C GLU A 43 3.60 7.15 13.77
N ASP A 44 4.35 7.59 14.79
CA ASP A 44 3.98 7.49 16.20
C ASP A 44 3.50 6.10 16.65
N GLY A 45 4.04 5.04 16.02
CA GLY A 45 3.69 3.64 16.31
C GLY A 45 2.30 3.23 15.82
N ASN A 46 1.64 4.01 14.95
CA ASN A 46 0.28 3.69 14.50
C ASN A 46 0.22 2.35 13.75
N LEU A 47 1.32 1.93 13.09
CA LEU A 47 1.30 0.73 12.25
C LEU A 47 0.89 -0.51 13.06
N GLY A 48 1.24 -0.54 14.36
CA GLY A 48 0.85 -1.61 15.28
C GLY A 48 -0.65 -1.67 15.62
N LEU A 49 -1.41 -0.61 15.33
CA LEU A 49 -2.85 -0.52 15.55
C LEU A 49 -3.66 -1.08 14.37
N PHE A 50 -3.06 -1.20 13.18
CA PHE A 50 -3.73 -1.78 12.01
C PHE A 50 -3.58 -3.30 12.01
N ARG A 51 -4.70 -4.00 12.20
CA ARG A 51 -4.74 -5.46 12.32
C ARG A 51 -5.79 -6.05 11.39
N VAL A 52 -5.56 -7.30 11.00
CA VAL A 52 -6.56 -8.09 10.27
C VAL A 52 -7.58 -8.59 11.28
N GLY A 53 -8.85 -8.22 11.07
CA GLY A 53 -9.99 -8.71 11.84
C GLY A 53 -10.95 -9.49 10.95
N LYS A 54 -11.69 -10.42 11.57
CA LYS A 54 -12.81 -11.11 10.93
C LYS A 54 -14.11 -10.60 11.57
N VAL A 55 -14.99 -10.01 10.76
CA VAL A 55 -16.32 -9.59 11.19
C VAL A 55 -17.18 -10.82 11.44
N LEU A 56 -17.81 -10.92 12.61
CA LEU A 56 -18.70 -12.02 12.98
C LEU A 56 -20.16 -11.68 12.65
N GLU A 57 -20.57 -10.43 12.88
CA GLU A 57 -21.91 -9.94 12.57
C GLU A 57 -21.86 -8.46 12.12
N ALA A 58 -22.80 -8.06 11.25
CA ALA A 58 -22.95 -6.68 10.77
C ALA A 58 -24.43 -6.24 10.74
N GLY A 59 -24.86 -5.50 11.76
CA GLY A 59 -26.23 -4.99 11.90
C GLY A 59 -26.42 -3.56 11.35
N LYS A 60 -27.66 -3.13 11.06
CA LYS A 60 -27.96 -1.75 10.63
C LYS A 60 -27.72 -0.78 11.79
N HIS A 61 -27.06 0.35 11.52
CA HIS A 61 -26.91 1.41 12.52
C HIS A 61 -28.28 2.06 12.84
N PRO A 62 -28.65 2.25 14.12
CA PRO A 62 -29.98 2.70 14.51
C PRO A 62 -30.32 4.11 13.99
N ASN A 63 -29.31 4.98 13.90
CA ASN A 63 -29.48 6.39 13.54
C ASN A 63 -28.82 6.78 12.20
N ALA A 64 -28.47 5.81 11.36
CA ALA A 64 -27.84 6.10 10.06
C ALA A 64 -28.20 5.05 9.01
N ASP A 65 -28.69 5.52 7.86
CA ASP A 65 -29.19 4.62 6.83
C ASP A 65 -28.11 3.88 6.03
N ARG A 66 -26.87 4.37 6.06
CA ARG A 66 -25.76 3.83 5.26
C ARG A 66 -24.61 3.25 6.10
N LEU A 67 -24.78 3.12 7.42
CA LEU A 67 -23.77 2.57 8.32
C LEU A 67 -24.17 1.22 8.89
N GLN A 68 -23.16 0.41 9.22
CA GLN A 68 -23.30 -0.87 9.89
C GLN A 68 -22.53 -0.90 11.21
N LEU A 69 -23.07 -1.61 12.19
CA LEU A 69 -22.38 -1.94 13.43
C LEU A 69 -21.81 -3.34 13.28
N CYS A 70 -20.48 -3.41 13.24
CA CYS A 70 -19.73 -4.66 13.12
C CYS A 70 -19.25 -5.12 14.50
N VAL A 71 -19.47 -6.39 14.81
CA VAL A 71 -18.88 -7.08 15.97
C VAL A 71 -18.03 -8.26 15.54
#